data_AF-A0A7V1IMW5-F1
#
_entry.id   AF-A0A7V1IMW5-F1
#
_cell.length_a   1.000
_cell.length_b   1.000
_cell.length_c   1.000
_cell.angle_alpha   90.00
_cell.angle_beta   90.00
_cell.angle_gamma   90.00
#
_symmetry.space_group_name_H-M   'P 1'
#
loop_
_entity.id
_entity.type
_entity.pdbx_description
1 polymer ?
#
loop_
_entity_poly.entity_id
_entity_poly.type
_entity_poly.pdbx_seq_one_letter_code
_entity_poly.pdbx_strand_id
1 'polypeptide(L)'
;MGVPAIVTAGDSRAAKAIHGQSKVYLEVDGLPLVAHVVRTLQDCPEVDAVWVVGDAAKLEAALGSDRVKAALRKPLHIVPQQRDLISNAWETFRRVLSGDVREGRDPRPDELDRAVFYLSGDIPLATPQEFSAFIQKAQALDVDYALGLCPADALEIFRPQRPGEPGITLAYFNTRDGRLRQNNLHYAKPARIGHRERIEEMYEMRHQRRFWNMFVLAMRLLASRAAGLRIAALFAMMHLAGIADRRGHPRLARLLSRRVLLETSRKTISNILDTRFAYVITESGGCGLDIDTEEEYDTVRERFDEWSRLLRERSEALYGPLPTERRPVEASSETAPGGVVTGSGAHAGEGSG
;
A
#
# COMPACT_ATOMS: atom_id res chain seq x y z
N MET A 1 -6.63 -2.33 -17.70
CA MET A 1 -5.64 -3.35 -17.26
C MET A 1 -5.64 -3.40 -15.75
N GLY A 2 -5.53 -4.60 -15.16
CA GLY A 2 -5.40 -4.73 -13.70
C GLY A 2 -4.02 -4.27 -13.20
N VAL A 3 -3.89 -4.16 -11.89
CA VAL A 3 -2.66 -3.77 -11.19
C VAL A 3 -2.18 -4.94 -10.33
N PRO A 4 -0.88 -5.30 -10.36
CA PRO A 4 -0.36 -6.30 -9.45
C PRO A 4 -0.22 -5.71 -8.05
N ALA A 5 -0.62 -6.49 -7.04
CA ALA A 5 -0.46 -6.15 -5.64
C ALA A 5 0.83 -6.76 -5.08
N ILE A 6 1.60 -5.98 -4.33
CA ILE A 6 2.83 -6.40 -3.66
C ILE A 6 2.66 -6.23 -2.15
N VAL A 7 2.55 -7.35 -1.45
CA VAL A 7 2.41 -7.42 0.01
C VAL A 7 3.79 -7.59 0.64
N THR A 8 4.22 -6.62 1.45
CA THR A 8 5.48 -6.71 2.18
C THR A 8 5.27 -7.42 3.51
N ALA A 9 5.83 -8.62 3.65
CA ALA A 9 5.74 -9.49 4.82
C ALA A 9 7.12 -9.83 5.41
N GLY A 10 8.07 -8.91 5.28
CA GLY A 10 9.44 -9.11 5.73
C GLY A 10 9.58 -9.13 7.26
N ASP A 11 10.52 -9.94 7.77
CA ASP A 11 10.80 -10.13 9.20
C ASP A 11 12.22 -9.68 9.62
N SER A 12 12.79 -8.69 8.92
CA SER A 12 14.16 -8.22 9.15
C SER A 12 14.40 -7.74 10.60
N ARG A 13 15.67 -7.61 11.01
CA ARG A 13 16.11 -7.31 12.40
C ARG A 13 15.44 -6.11 13.09
N ALA A 14 14.76 -5.23 12.35
CA ALA A 14 14.02 -4.08 12.88
C ALA A 14 12.53 -4.37 13.16
N ALA A 15 12.00 -5.52 12.73
CA ALA A 15 10.64 -5.95 13.01
C ALA A 15 10.52 -6.33 14.49
N LYS A 16 9.68 -5.60 15.23
CA LYS A 16 9.41 -5.89 16.63
C LYS A 16 8.64 -7.22 16.69
N ALA A 17 9.20 -8.21 17.37
CA ALA A 17 8.48 -9.43 17.68
C ALA A 17 7.32 -9.11 18.63
N ILE A 18 6.16 -9.67 18.35
CA ILE A 18 4.97 -9.63 19.19
C ILE A 18 4.74 -11.07 19.63
N HIS A 19 4.74 -11.33 20.94
CA HIS A 19 4.74 -12.69 21.48
C HIS A 19 5.86 -13.60 20.90
N GLY A 20 7.02 -13.02 20.57
CA GLY A 20 8.15 -13.77 20.03
C GLY A 20 8.06 -14.12 18.54
N GLN A 21 7.01 -13.68 17.83
CA GLN A 21 6.80 -13.92 16.40
C GLN A 21 6.77 -12.61 15.61
N SER A 22 7.14 -12.65 14.33
CA SER A 22 6.93 -11.51 13.43
C SER A 22 5.43 -11.29 13.21
N LYS A 23 5.00 -10.02 13.29
CA LYS A 23 3.59 -9.62 13.34
C LYS A 23 2.74 -10.19 12.21
N VAL A 24 3.28 -10.25 10.99
CA VAL A 24 2.55 -10.72 9.79
C VAL A 24 2.13 -12.19 9.86
N TYR A 25 2.76 -12.97 10.75
CA TYR A 25 2.46 -14.39 10.95
C TYR A 25 1.61 -14.68 12.19
N LEU A 26 1.24 -13.65 12.96
CA LEU A 26 0.30 -13.82 14.07
C LEU A 26 -1.07 -14.26 13.56
N GLU A 27 -1.76 -15.07 14.34
CA GLU A 27 -3.02 -15.68 13.91
C GLU A 27 -4.23 -14.98 14.52
N VAL A 28 -5.21 -14.67 13.67
CA VAL A 28 -6.53 -14.23 14.09
C VAL A 28 -7.56 -15.02 13.28
N ASP A 29 -8.65 -15.47 13.91
CA ASP A 29 -9.65 -16.33 13.26
C ASP A 29 -9.02 -17.54 12.53
N GLY A 30 -8.02 -18.18 13.16
CA GLY A 30 -7.34 -19.36 12.63
C GLY A 30 -6.56 -19.14 11.33
N LEU A 31 -6.21 -17.89 11.00
CA LEU A 31 -5.37 -17.55 9.85
C LEU A 31 -4.30 -16.52 10.22
N PRO A 32 -3.08 -16.62 9.66
CA PRO A 32 -2.07 -15.58 9.77
C PRO A 32 -2.55 -14.23 9.22
N LEU A 33 -2.10 -13.10 9.79
CA LEU A 33 -2.48 -11.76 9.33
C LEU A 33 -2.27 -11.58 7.81
N VAL A 34 -1.11 -12.04 7.31
CA VAL A 34 -0.79 -11.97 5.88
C VAL A 34 -1.80 -12.75 5.02
N ALA A 35 -2.34 -13.86 5.54
CA ALA A 35 -3.33 -14.65 4.83
C ALA A 35 -4.67 -13.92 4.70
N HIS A 36 -5.08 -13.13 5.71
CA HIS A 36 -6.27 -12.26 5.61
C HIS A 36 -6.10 -11.19 4.53
N VAL A 37 -4.92 -10.55 4.48
CA VAL A 37 -4.62 -9.55 3.44
C VAL A 37 -4.63 -10.18 2.06
N VAL A 38 -3.96 -11.33 1.87
CA VAL A 38 -3.94 -12.05 0.59
C VAL A 38 -5.34 -12.41 0.14
N ARG A 39 -6.18 -12.98 1.02
CA ARG A 39 -7.58 -13.34 0.70
C ARG A 39 -8.38 -12.10 0.29
N THR A 40 -8.21 -10.99 0.99
CA THR A 40 -8.89 -9.73 0.67
C THR A 40 -8.49 -9.20 -0.72
N LEU A 41 -7.21 -9.31 -1.10
CA LEU A 41 -6.75 -8.93 -2.44
C LEU A 41 -7.32 -9.83 -3.55
N GLN A 42 -7.62 -11.10 -3.26
CA GLN A 42 -8.28 -12.01 -4.22
C GLN A 42 -9.65 -11.49 -4.63
N ASP A 43 -10.35 -10.78 -3.76
CA ASP A 43 -11.69 -10.24 -4.01
C ASP A 43 -11.68 -8.80 -4.60
N CYS A 44 -10.54 -8.11 -4.61
CA CYS A 44 -10.43 -6.73 -5.14
C CYS A 44 -10.38 -6.68 -6.69
N PRO A 45 -11.36 -6.12 -7.42
CA PRO A 45 -11.47 -6.26 -8.88
C PRO A 45 -10.25 -5.79 -9.69
N GLU A 46 -9.65 -4.68 -9.27
CA GLU A 46 -8.53 -4.04 -9.95
C GLU A 46 -7.23 -4.85 -9.85
N VAL A 47 -7.11 -5.69 -8.82
CA VAL A 47 -5.91 -6.51 -8.60
C VAL A 47 -5.88 -7.67 -9.59
N ASP A 48 -4.81 -7.82 -10.37
CA ASP A 48 -4.63 -8.91 -11.34
C ASP A 48 -3.90 -10.13 -10.79
N ALA A 49 -2.86 -9.91 -9.98
CA ALA A 49 -2.04 -10.90 -9.31
C ALA A 49 -1.58 -10.39 -7.94
N VAL A 50 -1.28 -11.31 -7.02
CA VAL A 50 -0.79 -11.02 -5.68
C VAL A 50 0.63 -11.56 -5.52
N TRP A 51 1.56 -10.69 -5.16
CA TRP A 51 2.96 -11.01 -4.91
C TRP A 51 3.26 -10.74 -3.44
N VAL A 52 3.74 -11.74 -2.70
CA VAL A 52 4.04 -11.62 -1.28
C VAL A 52 5.52 -11.81 -1.08
N VAL A 53 6.19 -10.80 -0.54
CA VAL A 53 7.64 -10.80 -0.31
C VAL A 53 7.97 -10.97 1.17
N GLY A 54 8.79 -11.97 1.49
CA GLY A 54 9.15 -12.33 2.87
C GLY A 54 9.93 -13.64 2.96
N ASP A 55 10.07 -14.19 4.16
CA ASP A 55 10.67 -15.52 4.37
C ASP A 55 9.84 -16.57 3.64
N ALA A 56 10.41 -17.16 2.58
CA ALA A 56 9.69 -18.04 1.68
C ALA A 56 9.10 -19.27 2.40
N ALA A 57 9.86 -19.90 3.31
CA ALA A 57 9.40 -21.09 4.02
C ALA A 57 8.25 -20.75 4.98
N LYS A 58 8.35 -19.61 5.70
CA LYS A 58 7.25 -19.15 6.58
C LYS A 58 6.02 -18.74 5.80
N LEU A 59 6.19 -18.08 4.64
CA LEU A 59 5.09 -17.70 3.77
C LEU A 59 4.40 -18.91 3.15
N GLU A 60 5.15 -19.91 2.69
CA GLU A 60 4.59 -21.16 2.17
C GLU A 60 3.76 -21.89 3.24
N ALA A 61 4.24 -21.93 4.49
CA ALA A 61 3.48 -22.47 5.60
C ALA A 61 2.21 -21.65 5.90
N ALA A 62 2.34 -20.32 5.99
CA ALA A 62 1.24 -19.41 6.33
C ALA A 62 0.13 -19.35 5.27
N LEU A 63 0.50 -19.44 3.99
CA LEU A 63 -0.42 -19.35 2.84
C LEU A 63 -0.82 -20.72 2.29
N GLY A 64 -0.25 -21.80 2.82
CA GLY A 64 -0.45 -23.18 2.35
C GLY A 64 -1.71 -23.87 2.86
N SER A 65 -2.49 -23.24 3.75
CA SER A 65 -3.70 -23.83 4.32
C SER A 65 -4.82 -23.98 3.28
N ASP A 66 -5.66 -25.01 3.44
CA ASP A 66 -6.75 -25.28 2.49
C ASP A 66 -7.76 -24.13 2.43
N ARG A 67 -7.98 -23.43 3.55
CA ARG A 67 -8.83 -22.24 3.62
C ARG A 67 -8.29 -21.09 2.76
N VAL A 68 -6.98 -20.90 2.69
CA VAL A 68 -6.35 -19.89 1.82
C VAL A 68 -6.43 -20.34 0.37
N LYS A 69 -6.04 -21.58 0.07
CA LYS A 69 -6.08 -22.16 -1.29
C LYS A 69 -7.47 -22.08 -1.91
N ALA A 70 -8.52 -22.40 -1.15
CA ALA A 70 -9.90 -22.32 -1.60
C ALA A 70 -10.38 -20.88 -1.92
N ALA A 71 -9.70 -19.86 -1.39
CA ALA A 71 -10.00 -18.46 -1.65
C ALA A 71 -9.20 -17.86 -2.82
N LEU A 72 -8.21 -18.58 -3.38
CA LEU A 72 -7.39 -18.07 -4.47
C LEU A 72 -8.19 -18.09 -5.78
N ARG A 73 -8.34 -16.89 -6.37
CA ARG A 73 -9.00 -16.66 -7.68
C ARG A 73 -8.03 -16.09 -8.71
N LYS A 74 -6.86 -15.64 -8.26
CA LYS A 74 -5.84 -14.94 -9.03
C LYS A 74 -4.47 -15.53 -8.70
N PRO A 75 -3.47 -15.35 -9.59
CA PRO A 75 -2.12 -15.80 -9.32
C PRO A 75 -1.60 -15.26 -7.98
N LEU A 76 -1.02 -16.16 -7.19
CA LEU A 76 -0.33 -15.86 -5.95
C LEU A 76 1.14 -16.26 -6.10
N HIS A 77 2.04 -15.31 -5.90
CA HIS A 77 3.48 -15.49 -6.05
C HIS A 77 4.17 -15.20 -4.71
N ILE A 78 5.03 -16.12 -4.26
CA ILE A 78 5.89 -15.92 -3.10
C ILE A 78 7.27 -15.50 -3.61
N VAL A 79 7.79 -14.40 -3.06
CA VAL A 79 9.09 -13.83 -3.41
C VAL A 79 9.99 -13.85 -2.18
N PRO A 80 11.23 -14.37 -2.28
CA PRO A 80 12.18 -14.34 -1.19
C PRO A 80 12.51 -12.92 -0.72
N GLN A 81 12.56 -12.78 0.61
CA GLN A 81 12.96 -11.55 1.30
C GLN A 81 14.32 -11.03 0.84
N GLN A 82 14.37 -9.72 0.66
CA GLN A 82 15.55 -8.92 0.43
C GLN A 82 15.98 -8.24 1.74
N ARG A 83 17.11 -7.52 1.68
CA ARG A 83 17.75 -6.93 2.86
C ARG A 83 16.91 -5.88 3.61
N ASP A 84 16.05 -5.14 2.90
CA ASP A 84 15.31 -4.00 3.42
C ASP A 84 13.97 -3.81 2.69
N LEU A 85 13.16 -2.84 3.14
CA LEU A 85 11.80 -2.62 2.62
C LEU A 85 11.84 -2.17 1.15
N ILE A 86 12.71 -1.22 0.80
CA ILE A 86 12.80 -0.72 -0.57
C ILE A 86 13.35 -1.77 -1.52
N SER A 87 14.30 -2.59 -1.09
CA SER A 87 14.81 -3.72 -1.87
C SER A 87 13.72 -4.76 -2.09
N ASN A 88 12.90 -5.06 -1.06
CA ASN A 88 11.72 -5.93 -1.20
C ASN A 88 10.74 -5.38 -2.25
N ALA A 89 10.39 -4.10 -2.13
CA ALA A 89 9.44 -3.45 -3.03
C ALA A 89 9.97 -3.37 -4.48
N TRP A 90 11.24 -3.01 -4.65
CA TRP A 90 11.87 -2.83 -5.96
C TRP A 90 12.14 -4.16 -6.67
N GLU A 91 12.72 -5.13 -5.98
CA GLU A 91 13.01 -6.44 -6.58
C GLU A 91 11.72 -7.19 -6.93
N THR A 92 10.68 -7.07 -6.10
CA THR A 92 9.37 -7.65 -6.43
C THR A 92 8.76 -6.96 -7.65
N PHE A 93 8.89 -5.64 -7.79
CA PHE A 93 8.47 -4.94 -9.01
C PHE A 93 9.24 -5.42 -10.25
N ARG A 94 10.56 -5.64 -10.14
CA ARG A 94 11.35 -6.20 -11.24
C ARG A 94 10.87 -7.60 -11.66
N ARG A 95 10.42 -8.43 -10.70
CA ARG A 95 9.85 -9.76 -10.95
C ARG A 95 8.44 -9.71 -11.54
N VAL A 96 7.65 -8.72 -11.14
CA VAL A 96 6.38 -8.40 -11.79
C VAL A 96 6.59 -8.06 -13.27
N LEU A 97 7.64 -7.31 -13.60
CA LEU A 97 7.97 -6.95 -14.98
C LEU A 97 8.46 -8.15 -15.80
N SER A 98 9.27 -9.03 -15.24
CA SER A 98 9.72 -10.25 -15.94
C SER A 98 8.62 -11.30 -16.06
N GLY A 99 7.65 -11.29 -15.15
CA GLY A 99 6.69 -12.38 -14.99
C GLY A 99 7.31 -13.63 -14.33
N ASP A 100 8.53 -13.52 -13.80
CA ASP A 100 9.27 -14.62 -13.18
C ASP A 100 9.52 -14.33 -11.69
N VAL A 101 9.07 -15.26 -10.84
CA VAL A 101 9.27 -15.20 -9.38
C VAL A 101 10.73 -15.38 -8.96
N ARG A 102 11.61 -15.87 -9.84
CA ARG A 102 13.03 -16.15 -9.54
C ARG A 102 13.94 -15.01 -9.92
N GLU A 103 13.65 -14.36 -11.05
CA GLU A 103 14.53 -13.35 -11.65
C GLU A 103 13.75 -12.10 -12.06
N GLY A 104 14.12 -10.96 -11.46
CA GLY A 104 13.59 -9.67 -11.85
C GLY A 104 14.38 -9.03 -12.99
N ARG A 105 13.71 -8.19 -13.79
CA ARG A 105 14.36 -7.35 -14.81
C ARG A 105 14.06 -5.87 -14.59
N ASP A 106 14.94 -5.03 -15.09
CA ASP A 106 14.71 -3.58 -15.07
C ASP A 106 13.60 -3.16 -16.05
N PRO A 107 12.88 -2.07 -15.75
CA PRO A 107 11.82 -1.54 -16.61
C PRO A 107 12.37 -1.05 -17.95
N ARG A 108 11.65 -1.36 -19.01
CA ARG A 108 11.89 -0.79 -20.35
C ARG A 108 11.22 0.59 -20.47
N PRO A 109 11.59 1.42 -21.47
CA PRO A 109 10.99 2.75 -21.64
C PRO A 109 9.47 2.76 -21.77
N ASP A 110 8.87 1.73 -22.35
CA ASP A 110 7.42 1.54 -22.49
C ASP A 110 6.72 1.09 -21.19
N GLU A 111 7.49 0.77 -20.14
CA GLU A 111 7.00 0.21 -18.88
C GLU A 111 7.22 1.13 -17.70
N LEU A 112 7.73 2.34 -17.94
CA LEU A 112 7.96 3.32 -16.87
C LEU A 112 6.66 3.65 -16.13
N ASP A 113 5.52 3.61 -16.82
CA ASP A 113 4.20 3.86 -16.25
C ASP A 113 3.51 2.62 -15.66
N ARG A 114 4.21 1.47 -15.60
CA ARG A 114 3.68 0.27 -14.96
C ARG A 114 3.52 0.53 -13.46
N ALA A 115 2.27 0.69 -13.05
CA ALA A 115 1.92 0.87 -11.66
C ALA A 115 1.80 -0.46 -10.92
N VAL A 116 2.00 -0.41 -9.61
CA VAL A 116 1.80 -1.50 -8.66
C VAL A 116 1.13 -0.99 -7.39
N PHE A 117 0.39 -1.87 -6.72
CA PHE A 117 -0.27 -1.58 -5.46
C PHE A 117 0.52 -2.22 -4.30
N TYR A 118 1.25 -1.41 -3.52
CA TYR A 118 1.98 -1.88 -2.35
C TYR A 118 1.15 -1.75 -1.08
N LEU A 119 1.28 -2.73 -0.20
CA LEU A 119 0.67 -2.75 1.11
C LEU A 119 1.42 -3.65 2.09
N SER A 120 1.21 -3.42 3.39
CA SER A 120 1.75 -4.28 4.44
C SER A 120 0.89 -5.53 4.67
N GLY A 121 1.50 -6.60 5.19
CA GLY A 121 0.82 -7.87 5.47
C GLY A 121 0.13 -7.96 6.83
N ASP A 122 -0.04 -6.86 7.55
CA ASP A 122 -0.48 -6.79 8.95
C ASP A 122 -1.73 -5.91 9.16
N ILE A 123 -2.53 -5.72 8.11
CA ILE A 123 -3.81 -5.01 8.12
C ILE A 123 -4.98 -5.99 7.92
N PRO A 124 -5.23 -6.93 8.85
CA PRO A 124 -6.17 -8.04 8.65
C PRO A 124 -7.64 -7.61 8.54
N LEU A 125 -7.96 -6.37 8.94
CA LEU A 125 -9.30 -5.80 8.91
C LEU A 125 -9.60 -4.98 7.64
N ALA A 126 -8.66 -4.91 6.71
CA ALA A 126 -8.88 -4.26 5.42
C ALA A 126 -10.00 -4.96 4.64
N THR A 127 -10.77 -4.19 3.87
CA THR A 127 -11.87 -4.73 3.04
C THR A 127 -11.52 -4.61 1.55
N PRO A 128 -12.07 -5.48 0.70
CA PRO A 128 -11.77 -5.42 -0.74
C PRO A 128 -12.36 -4.14 -1.38
N GLN A 129 -13.47 -3.61 -0.84
CA GLN A 129 -14.02 -2.31 -1.21
C GLN A 129 -13.06 -1.16 -0.90
N GLU A 130 -12.40 -1.17 0.28
CA GLU A 130 -11.45 -0.12 0.63
C GLU A 130 -10.22 -0.14 -0.28
N PHE A 131 -9.70 -1.33 -0.63
CA PHE A 131 -8.66 -1.48 -1.63
C PHE A 131 -9.10 -0.97 -3.01
N SER A 132 -10.28 -1.38 -3.47
CA SER A 132 -10.82 -0.96 -4.78
C SER A 132 -10.99 0.56 -4.85
N ALA A 133 -11.62 1.17 -3.84
CA ALA A 133 -11.79 2.61 -3.75
C ALA A 133 -10.45 3.36 -3.75
N PHE A 134 -9.45 2.87 -3.02
CA PHE A 134 -8.11 3.46 -3.03
C PHE A 134 -7.47 3.40 -4.42
N ILE A 135 -7.49 2.23 -5.08
CA ILE A 135 -6.88 2.03 -6.40
C ILE A 135 -7.56 2.91 -7.45
N GLN A 136 -8.90 2.94 -7.47
CA GLN A 136 -9.66 3.77 -8.42
C GLN A 136 -9.38 5.26 -8.22
N LYS A 137 -9.40 5.75 -6.97
CA LYS A 137 -9.05 7.14 -6.65
C LYS A 137 -7.60 7.45 -7.08
N ALA A 138 -6.65 6.54 -6.83
CA ALA A 138 -5.25 6.73 -7.22
C ALA A 138 -5.07 6.79 -8.74
N GLN A 139 -5.75 5.91 -9.49
CA GLN A 139 -5.73 5.90 -10.96
C GLN A 139 -6.31 7.19 -11.54
N ALA A 140 -7.36 7.74 -10.93
CA ALA A 140 -7.99 8.97 -11.39
C ALA A 140 -7.15 10.24 -11.18
N LEU A 141 -6.16 10.21 -10.27
CA LEU A 141 -5.32 11.37 -9.96
C LEU A 141 -4.19 11.64 -10.97
N ASP A 142 -3.93 10.70 -11.89
CA ASP A 142 -2.77 10.71 -12.81
C ASP A 142 -1.45 11.15 -12.12
N VAL A 143 -1.10 10.43 -11.05
CA VAL A 143 0.15 10.62 -10.32
C VAL A 143 1.06 9.41 -10.45
N ASP A 144 2.33 9.60 -10.11
CA ASP A 144 3.32 8.53 -10.11
C ASP A 144 3.36 7.82 -8.75
N TYR A 145 2.93 8.49 -7.68
CA TYR A 145 2.84 7.90 -6.35
C TYR A 145 1.67 8.49 -5.55
N ALA A 146 0.73 7.64 -5.17
CA ALA A 146 -0.35 7.93 -4.23
C ALA A 146 -0.13 7.21 -2.89
N LEU A 147 -0.25 7.95 -1.79
CA LEU A 147 -0.18 7.44 -0.43
C LEU A 147 -1.54 7.53 0.27
N GLY A 148 -1.95 6.45 0.91
CA GLY A 148 -3.24 6.40 1.59
C GLY A 148 -3.24 7.05 2.97
N LEU A 149 -4.33 7.76 3.25
CA LEU A 149 -4.64 8.37 4.53
C LEU A 149 -6.02 7.90 5.00
N CYS A 150 -6.19 7.86 6.32
CA CYS A 150 -7.45 7.55 6.97
C CYS A 150 -7.82 8.70 7.94
N PRO A 151 -9.06 9.21 7.89
CA PRO A 151 -9.50 10.25 8.80
C PRO A 151 -9.82 9.65 10.18
N ALA A 152 -9.67 10.45 11.23
CA ALA A 152 -9.77 9.95 12.60
C ALA A 152 -11.17 9.40 12.95
N ASP A 153 -12.23 9.96 12.37
CA ASP A 153 -13.61 9.51 12.52
C ASP A 153 -13.85 8.09 11.95
N ALA A 154 -13.10 7.70 10.91
CA ALA A 154 -13.11 6.33 10.41
C ALA A 154 -12.50 5.32 11.39
N LEU A 155 -11.62 5.79 12.28
CA LEU A 155 -10.89 4.96 13.23
C LEU A 155 -11.49 4.96 14.64
N GLU A 156 -12.56 5.73 14.89
CA GLU A 156 -13.25 5.74 16.19
C GLU A 156 -13.88 4.38 16.55
N ILE A 157 -14.17 3.54 15.57
CA ILE A 157 -14.65 2.16 15.78
C ILE A 157 -13.69 1.32 16.62
N PHE A 158 -12.38 1.58 16.50
CA PHE A 158 -11.36 0.83 17.23
C PHE A 158 -11.16 1.33 18.65
N ARG A 159 -11.69 2.50 19.01
CA ARG A 159 -11.48 3.07 20.33
C ARG A 159 -12.32 2.34 21.39
N PRO A 160 -11.83 2.27 22.64
CA PRO A 160 -12.64 1.83 23.76
C PRO A 160 -13.89 2.71 23.86
N GLN A 161 -15.08 2.11 23.79
CA GLN A 161 -16.33 2.86 23.90
C GLN A 161 -16.67 3.15 25.36
N ARG A 162 -16.24 2.28 26.28
CA ARG A 162 -16.34 2.47 27.73
C ARG A 162 -15.01 2.19 28.44
N PRO A 163 -14.80 2.76 29.63
CA PRO A 163 -13.63 2.43 30.46
C PRO A 163 -13.56 0.93 30.73
N GLY A 164 -12.40 0.32 30.45
CA GLY A 164 -12.18 -1.12 30.65
C GLY A 164 -12.63 -2.02 29.49
N GLU A 165 -13.27 -1.47 28.45
CA GLU A 165 -13.54 -2.25 27.23
C GLU A 165 -12.27 -2.34 26.36
N PRO A 166 -12.02 -3.48 25.71
CA PRO A 166 -10.92 -3.64 24.76
C PRO A 166 -11.06 -2.63 23.61
N GLY A 167 -9.98 -1.91 23.32
CA GLY A 167 -9.91 -0.96 22.22
C GLY A 167 -8.51 -0.37 22.07
N ILE A 168 -8.25 0.25 20.91
CA ILE A 168 -6.94 0.72 20.49
C ILE A 168 -6.94 2.24 20.40
N THR A 169 -5.98 2.86 21.09
CA THR A 169 -5.76 4.31 21.00
C THR A 169 -4.72 4.61 19.94
N LEU A 170 -5.19 5.11 18.80
CA LEU A 170 -4.33 5.41 17.66
C LEU A 170 -3.69 6.80 17.75
N ALA A 171 -2.50 6.90 17.15
CA ALA A 171 -1.81 8.16 16.94
C ALA A 171 -2.21 8.80 15.60
N TYR A 172 -2.47 10.10 15.63
CA TYR A 172 -2.84 10.92 14.49
C TYR A 172 -1.87 12.08 14.31
N PHE A 173 -1.77 12.58 13.09
CA PHE A 173 -1.21 13.89 12.83
C PHE A 173 -2.33 14.88 12.55
N ASN A 174 -2.20 16.06 13.14
CA ASN A 174 -3.19 17.12 13.03
C ASN A 174 -2.71 18.11 11.96
N THR A 175 -3.52 18.28 10.92
CA THR A 175 -3.32 19.28 9.88
C THR A 175 -4.43 20.32 9.93
N ARG A 176 -4.34 21.35 9.09
CA ARG A 176 -5.46 22.27 8.83
C ARG A 176 -6.62 21.54 8.16
N ASP A 177 -6.31 20.54 7.33
CA ASP A 177 -7.25 19.84 6.45
C ASP A 177 -7.97 18.68 7.17
N GLY A 178 -7.50 18.32 8.36
CA GLY A 178 -8.12 17.29 9.19
C GLY A 178 -7.17 16.61 10.16
N ARG A 179 -7.74 15.75 11.00
CA ARG A 179 -7.01 14.81 11.85
C ARG A 179 -6.92 13.48 11.11
N LEU A 180 -5.71 13.11 10.72
CA LEU A 180 -5.46 12.05 9.76
C LEU A 180 -4.43 11.07 10.33
N ARG A 181 -4.48 9.83 9.87
CA ARG A 181 -3.47 8.80 10.06
C ARG A 181 -3.03 8.31 8.69
N GLN A 182 -1.74 8.00 8.52
CA GLN A 182 -1.27 7.32 7.32
C GLN A 182 -1.75 5.87 7.38
N ASN A 183 -2.40 5.40 6.32
CA ASN A 183 -2.76 3.99 6.21
C ASN A 183 -1.62 3.21 5.52
N ASN A 184 -1.74 1.90 5.40
CA ASN A 184 -0.68 1.07 4.81
C ASN A 184 -0.82 0.88 3.28
N LEU A 185 -1.52 1.77 2.59
CA LEU A 185 -1.79 1.65 1.15
C LEU A 185 -0.93 2.60 0.32
N HIS A 186 -0.34 2.06 -0.73
CA HIS A 186 0.53 2.80 -1.65
C HIS A 186 0.23 2.36 -3.08
N TYR A 187 -0.02 3.31 -3.98
CA TYR A 187 -0.12 3.04 -5.42
C TYR A 187 0.98 3.81 -6.12
N ALA A 188 1.90 3.12 -6.79
CA ALA A 188 3.08 3.77 -7.34
C ALA A 188 3.46 3.22 -8.71
N LYS A 189 4.07 4.07 -9.54
CA LYS A 189 4.83 3.76 -10.76
C LYS A 189 6.31 3.76 -10.37
N PRO A 190 6.90 2.64 -9.91
CA PRO A 190 8.19 2.66 -9.23
C PRO A 190 9.32 3.20 -10.11
N ALA A 191 9.24 2.95 -11.41
CA ALA A 191 10.19 3.42 -12.41
C ALA A 191 10.14 4.94 -12.67
N ARG A 192 9.11 5.65 -12.20
CA ARG A 192 8.94 7.11 -12.30
C ARG A 192 9.37 7.86 -11.02
N ILE A 193 9.81 7.17 -9.98
CA ILE A 193 10.26 7.80 -8.74
C ILE A 193 11.76 8.11 -8.87
N GLY A 194 12.13 9.39 -8.97
CA GLY A 194 13.51 9.80 -9.21
C GLY A 194 14.49 9.45 -8.08
N HIS A 195 14.09 9.65 -6.82
CA HIS A 195 14.94 9.45 -5.64
C HIS A 195 14.39 8.40 -4.66
N ARG A 196 14.16 7.18 -5.16
CA ARG A 196 13.61 6.06 -4.38
C ARG A 196 14.41 5.70 -3.12
N GLU A 197 15.73 5.88 -3.16
CA GLU A 197 16.64 5.62 -2.04
C GLU A 197 16.34 6.50 -0.82
N ARG A 198 15.74 7.68 -1.01
CA ARG A 198 15.31 8.55 0.08
C ARG A 198 14.13 7.97 0.86
N ILE A 199 13.35 7.07 0.25
CA ILE A 199 12.25 6.39 0.94
C ILE A 199 12.81 5.44 2.01
N GLU A 200 13.91 4.74 1.73
CA GLU A 200 14.57 3.86 2.71
C GLU A 200 15.14 4.71 3.86
N GLU A 201 15.85 5.80 3.56
CA GLU A 201 16.34 6.72 4.61
C GLU A 201 15.18 7.18 5.51
N MET A 202 14.03 7.57 4.92
CA MET A 202 12.83 7.95 5.66
C MET A 202 12.27 6.82 6.53
N TYR A 203 12.31 5.57 6.06
CA TYR A 203 11.80 4.41 6.78
C TYR A 203 12.72 3.97 7.93
N GLU A 204 14.04 3.98 7.73
CA GLU A 204 15.02 3.74 8.80
C GLU A 204 14.88 4.79 9.92
N MET A 205 14.64 6.05 9.54
CA MET A 205 14.38 7.13 10.50
C MET A 205 13.04 6.95 11.25
N ARG A 206 12.01 6.29 10.66
CA ARG A 206 10.73 5.96 11.32
C ARG A 206 10.92 4.93 12.44
N HIS A 207 11.78 3.93 12.25
CA HIS A 207 12.02 2.88 13.24
C HIS A 207 12.87 3.36 14.42
N GLN A 208 13.78 4.29 14.19
CA GLN A 208 14.57 4.88 15.27
C GLN A 208 13.73 5.95 16.00
N ARG A 209 12.92 5.51 16.98
CA ARG A 209 12.08 6.31 17.90
C ARG A 209 12.86 7.31 18.79
N ARG A 210 13.91 7.96 18.29
CA ARG A 210 14.63 9.02 18.98
C ARG A 210 14.34 10.33 18.29
N PHE A 211 13.69 11.22 19.03
CA PHE A 211 13.45 12.63 18.74
C PHE A 211 14.68 13.35 18.11
N TRP A 212 15.89 12.86 18.38
CA TRP A 212 17.16 13.28 17.78
C TRP A 212 17.29 13.05 16.27
N ASN A 213 16.72 12.01 15.69
CA ASN A 213 16.85 11.75 14.24
C ASN A 213 15.91 12.62 13.41
N MET A 214 14.77 12.99 13.98
CA MET A 214 13.91 14.04 13.46
C MET A 214 14.61 15.41 13.47
N PHE A 215 15.42 15.67 14.50
CA PHE A 215 16.30 16.85 14.54
C PHE A 215 17.44 16.74 13.50
N VAL A 216 18.04 15.57 13.27
CA VAL A 216 19.05 15.36 12.22
C VAL A 216 18.48 15.50 10.81
N LEU A 217 17.28 14.96 10.54
CA LEU A 217 16.60 15.14 9.26
C LEU A 217 16.23 16.61 9.03
N ALA A 218 15.71 17.29 10.06
CA ALA A 218 15.48 18.72 10.02
C ALA A 218 16.80 19.49 9.79
N MET A 219 17.91 19.12 10.43
CA MET A 219 19.24 19.73 10.23
C MET A 219 19.83 19.48 8.84
N ARG A 220 19.63 18.28 8.26
CA ARG A 220 20.05 17.93 6.89
C ARG A 220 19.23 18.69 5.83
N LEU A 221 17.94 18.91 6.10
CA LEU A 221 17.04 19.77 5.31
C LEU A 221 17.34 21.27 5.52
N LEU A 222 17.71 21.70 6.72
CA LEU A 222 18.15 23.07 7.06
C LEU A 222 19.45 23.46 6.35
N ALA A 223 20.35 22.49 6.12
CA ALA A 223 21.59 22.69 5.38
C ALA A 223 21.40 22.92 3.87
N SER A 224 20.20 22.67 3.33
CA SER A 224 19.89 22.85 1.89
C SER A 224 18.88 23.99 1.67
N ARG A 225 19.40 25.23 1.60
CA ARG A 225 18.72 26.47 1.18
C ARG A 225 17.57 26.96 2.07
N ALA A 226 17.16 28.23 1.87
CA ALA A 226 16.18 28.98 2.66
C ALA A 226 14.78 28.30 2.83
N ALA A 227 14.45 27.30 2.03
CA ALA A 227 13.25 26.48 2.20
C ALA A 227 13.33 25.55 3.43
N GLY A 228 14.53 25.17 3.88
CA GLY A 228 14.75 24.23 4.99
C GLY A 228 14.22 24.73 6.34
N LEU A 229 14.37 26.03 6.65
CA LEU A 229 13.86 26.65 7.89
C LEU A 229 12.33 26.60 7.97
N ARG A 230 11.65 26.86 6.85
CA ARG A 230 10.18 26.81 6.78
C ARG A 230 9.67 25.38 6.95
N ILE A 231 10.33 24.41 6.32
CA ILE A 231 9.98 22.98 6.44
C ILE A 231 10.22 22.50 7.87
N ALA A 232 11.35 22.84 8.49
CA ALA A 232 11.65 22.52 9.87
C ALA A 232 10.62 23.11 10.85
N ALA A 233 10.21 24.37 10.64
CA ALA A 233 9.16 25.00 11.45
C ALA A 233 7.80 24.30 11.30
N LEU A 234 7.41 23.94 10.06
CA LEU A 234 6.16 23.19 9.81
C LEU A 234 6.19 21.82 10.49
N PHE A 235 7.32 21.12 10.38
CA PHE A 235 7.54 19.84 11.02
C PHE A 235 7.45 19.95 12.54
N ALA A 236 8.12 20.94 13.15
CA ALA A 236 8.03 21.21 14.58
C ALA A 236 6.58 21.50 15.02
N MET A 237 5.83 22.32 14.28
CA MET A 237 4.42 22.60 14.58
C MET A 237 3.55 21.34 14.50
N MET A 238 3.78 20.47 13.51
CA MET A 238 3.08 19.19 13.39
C MET A 238 3.35 18.28 14.60
N HIS A 239 4.60 18.17 15.05
CA HIS A 239 4.95 17.38 16.23
C HIS A 239 4.37 17.97 17.52
N LEU A 240 4.45 19.28 17.72
CA LEU A 240 3.85 19.95 18.87
C LEU A 240 2.33 19.78 18.88
N ALA A 241 1.67 19.85 17.72
CA ALA A 241 0.25 19.58 17.60
C ALA A 241 -0.09 18.13 18.00
N GLY A 242 0.70 17.15 17.55
CA GLY A 242 0.55 15.75 17.94
C GLY A 242 0.79 15.49 19.43
N ILE A 243 1.76 16.17 20.05
CA ILE A 243 2.01 16.09 21.50
C ILE A 243 0.85 16.71 22.29
N ALA A 244 0.34 17.87 21.87
CA ALA A 244 -0.80 18.52 22.50
C ALA A 244 -2.06 17.65 22.44
N ASP A 245 -2.30 17.00 21.29
CA ASP A 245 -3.42 16.07 21.10
C ASP A 245 -3.32 14.87 22.04
N ARG A 246 -2.15 14.22 22.12
CA ARG A 246 -1.91 13.08 23.03
C ARG A 246 -2.05 13.42 24.51
N ARG A 247 -1.83 14.69 24.90
CA ARG A 247 -2.02 15.16 26.28
C ARG A 247 -3.44 15.63 26.59
N GLY A 248 -4.39 15.44 25.67
CA GLY A 248 -5.78 15.86 25.87
C GLY A 248 -6.02 17.36 25.71
N HIS A 249 -5.18 18.06 24.93
CA HIS A 249 -5.34 19.49 24.62
C HIS A 249 -5.74 19.73 23.15
N PRO A 250 -6.95 19.31 22.71
CA PRO A 250 -7.36 19.36 21.30
C PRO A 250 -7.46 20.78 20.75
N ARG A 251 -7.77 21.79 21.58
CA ARG A 251 -7.80 23.20 21.17
C ARG A 251 -6.41 23.72 20.79
N LEU A 252 -5.39 23.37 21.58
CA LEU A 252 -4.00 23.72 21.31
C LEU A 252 -3.48 22.98 20.07
N ALA A 253 -3.78 21.67 19.97
CA ALA A 253 -3.45 20.88 18.79
C ALA A 253 -4.01 21.53 17.50
N ARG A 254 -5.27 21.97 17.54
CA ARG A 254 -5.93 22.66 16.42
C ARG A 254 -5.31 24.01 16.11
N LEU A 255 -4.87 24.78 17.11
CA LEU A 255 -4.20 26.06 16.89
C LEU A 255 -2.86 25.86 16.17
N LEU A 256 -2.07 24.89 16.63
CA LEU A 256 -0.77 24.55 16.04
C LEU A 256 -0.92 23.97 14.63
N SER A 257 -1.94 23.15 14.40
CA SER A 257 -2.16 22.48 13.10
C SER A 257 -2.64 23.42 11.99
N ARG A 258 -3.20 24.60 12.31
CA ARG A 258 -3.68 25.59 11.30
C ARG A 258 -2.62 25.99 10.27
N ARG A 259 -1.34 25.89 10.63
CA ARG A 259 -0.21 26.23 9.75
C ARG A 259 0.30 25.03 8.94
N VAL A 260 -0.12 23.82 9.29
CA VAL A 260 0.30 22.56 8.64
C VAL A 260 -0.75 22.20 7.60
N LEU A 261 -0.52 22.58 6.35
CA LEU A 261 -1.39 22.22 5.22
C LEU A 261 -0.89 20.92 4.58
N LEU A 262 -1.82 20.01 4.30
CA LEU A 262 -1.55 18.76 3.60
C LEU A 262 -0.93 19.01 2.23
N GLU A 263 -1.38 20.06 1.52
CA GLU A 263 -0.81 20.47 0.24
C GLU A 263 0.67 20.89 0.34
N THR A 264 1.08 21.46 1.48
CA THR A 264 2.51 21.79 1.68
C THR A 264 3.33 20.52 1.89
N SER A 265 2.80 19.55 2.64
CA SER A 265 3.42 18.23 2.81
C SER A 265 3.54 17.51 1.46
N ARG A 266 2.47 17.51 0.65
CA ARG A 266 2.42 16.90 -0.68
C ARG A 266 3.52 17.46 -1.60
N LYS A 267 3.65 18.79 -1.71
CA LYS A 267 4.70 19.44 -2.51
C LYS A 267 6.10 19.11 -1.99
N THR A 268 6.26 19.04 -0.66
CA THR A 268 7.56 18.71 -0.05
C THR A 268 7.97 17.27 -0.40
N ILE A 269 7.07 16.30 -0.27
CA ILE A 269 7.33 14.90 -0.63
C ILE A 269 7.59 14.77 -2.14
N SER A 270 6.79 15.43 -2.98
CA SER A 270 6.96 15.47 -4.44
C SER A 270 8.36 15.94 -4.84
N ASN A 271 8.86 17.01 -4.21
CA ASN A 271 10.21 17.53 -4.46
C ASN A 271 11.32 16.63 -3.89
N ILE A 272 11.10 16.02 -2.72
CA ILE A 272 12.08 15.13 -2.10
C ILE A 272 12.25 13.85 -2.93
N LEU A 273 11.16 13.27 -3.41
CA LEU A 273 11.19 12.02 -4.16
C LEU A 273 11.39 12.23 -5.67
N ASP A 274 11.34 13.47 -6.14
CA ASP A 274 11.31 13.84 -7.56
C ASP A 274 10.25 13.03 -8.32
N THR A 275 8.99 13.21 -7.92
CA THR A 275 7.86 12.41 -8.42
C THR A 275 6.53 13.15 -8.31
N ARG A 276 5.54 12.85 -9.16
CA ARG A 276 4.17 13.37 -8.99
C ARG A 276 3.51 12.63 -7.84
N PHE A 277 3.33 13.32 -6.73
CA PHE A 277 2.81 12.73 -5.48
C PHE A 277 1.45 13.29 -5.09
N ALA A 278 0.56 12.41 -4.60
CA ALA A 278 -0.72 12.78 -4.00
C ALA A 278 -1.09 11.90 -2.79
N TYR A 279 -2.02 12.41 -1.99
CA TYR A 279 -2.68 11.64 -0.94
C TYR A 279 -4.03 11.14 -1.43
N VAL A 280 -4.42 9.94 -1.01
CA VAL A 280 -5.76 9.38 -1.24
C VAL A 280 -6.38 9.05 0.10
N ILE A 281 -7.58 9.57 0.37
CA ILE A 281 -8.28 9.32 1.62
C ILE A 281 -9.19 8.09 1.44
N THR A 282 -9.12 7.17 2.39
CA THR A 282 -10.10 6.08 2.58
C THR A 282 -10.81 6.27 3.92
N GLU A 283 -12.13 6.10 3.92
CA GLU A 283 -13.06 6.49 4.97
C GLU A 283 -13.65 5.28 5.74
N SER A 284 -13.25 4.06 5.36
CA SER A 284 -13.69 2.82 6.01
C SER A 284 -12.91 2.54 7.28
N GLY A 285 -11.58 2.60 7.22
CA GLY A 285 -10.70 2.52 8.40
C GLY A 285 -9.94 1.22 8.57
N GLY A 286 -10.32 0.15 7.86
CA GLY A 286 -9.69 -1.16 7.97
C GLY A 286 -8.20 -1.16 7.59
N CYS A 287 -7.82 -0.37 6.59
CA CYS A 287 -6.43 -0.21 6.17
C CYS A 287 -5.60 0.69 7.09
N GLY A 288 -6.24 1.40 8.02
CA GLY A 288 -5.61 2.35 8.93
C GLY A 288 -5.13 1.76 10.25
N LEU A 289 -5.44 0.49 10.52
CA LEU A 289 -5.06 -0.23 11.74
C LEU A 289 -4.06 -1.36 11.41
N ASP A 290 -2.79 -1.10 11.69
CA ASP A 290 -1.72 -2.09 11.80
C ASP A 290 -1.56 -2.59 13.25
N ILE A 291 -1.03 -3.81 13.40
CA ILE A 291 -0.75 -4.42 14.70
C ILE A 291 0.74 -4.23 15.04
N ASP A 292 1.04 -3.38 16.03
CA ASP A 292 2.42 -3.04 16.43
C ASP A 292 2.80 -3.48 17.86
N THR A 293 1.81 -3.87 18.67
CA THR A 293 1.99 -4.25 20.08
C THR A 293 1.18 -5.50 20.44
N GLU A 294 1.57 -6.16 21.54
CA GLU A 294 0.85 -7.31 22.09
C GLU A 294 -0.57 -6.94 22.51
N GLU A 295 -0.75 -5.77 23.14
CA GLU A 295 -2.07 -5.26 23.53
C GLU A 295 -2.98 -5.01 22.32
N GLU A 296 -2.45 -4.41 21.24
CA GLU A 296 -3.20 -4.23 19.99
C GLU A 296 -3.56 -5.58 19.36
N TYR A 297 -2.62 -6.53 19.34
CA TYR A 297 -2.87 -7.87 18.81
C TYR A 297 -3.98 -8.59 19.58
N ASP A 298 -3.89 -8.62 20.92
CA ASP A 298 -4.90 -9.26 21.77
C ASP A 298 -6.27 -8.59 21.59
N THR A 299 -6.31 -7.27 21.50
CA THR A 299 -7.55 -6.54 21.24
C THR A 299 -8.14 -6.87 19.88
N VAL A 300 -7.33 -6.89 18.81
CA VAL A 300 -7.79 -7.28 17.48
C VAL A 300 -8.29 -8.72 17.51
N ARG A 301 -7.59 -9.63 18.16
CA ARG A 301 -7.99 -11.04 18.27
C ARG A 301 -9.32 -11.20 18.97
N GLU A 302 -9.57 -10.46 20.05
CA GLU A 302 -10.84 -10.49 20.79
C GLU A 302 -12.00 -9.87 19.99
N ARG A 303 -11.75 -8.77 19.27
CA ARG A 303 -12.78 -7.99 18.57
C ARG A 303 -12.88 -8.28 17.07
N PHE A 304 -12.13 -9.27 16.56
CA PHE A 304 -11.94 -9.48 15.13
C PHE A 304 -13.24 -9.65 14.36
N ASP A 305 -14.11 -10.55 14.81
CA ASP A 305 -15.37 -10.86 14.12
C ASP A 305 -16.30 -9.65 14.09
N GLU A 306 -16.38 -8.93 15.22
CA GLU A 306 -17.20 -7.73 15.35
C GLU A 306 -16.69 -6.62 14.41
N TRP A 307 -15.40 -6.29 14.51
CA TRP A 307 -14.79 -5.23 13.71
C TRP A 307 -14.78 -5.57 12.23
N SER A 308 -14.50 -6.82 11.85
CA SER A 308 -14.54 -7.27 10.46
C SER A 308 -15.93 -7.11 9.85
N ARG A 309 -16.99 -7.47 10.60
CA ARG A 309 -18.38 -7.29 10.16
C ARG A 309 -18.71 -5.81 10.00
N LEU A 310 -18.46 -5.00 11.02
CA LEU A 310 -18.76 -3.57 11.01
C LEU A 310 -18.02 -2.83 9.88
N LEU A 311 -16.75 -3.17 9.64
CA LEU A 311 -15.97 -2.59 8.56
C LEU A 311 -16.47 -3.04 7.19
N ARG A 312 -16.91 -4.30 7.04
CA ARG A 312 -17.52 -4.76 5.79
C ARG A 312 -18.81 -3.99 5.49
N GLU A 313 -19.72 -3.90 6.46
CA GLU A 313 -20.98 -3.14 6.34
C GLU A 313 -20.70 -1.66 6.02
N ARG A 314 -19.78 -1.04 6.74
CA ARG A 314 -19.38 0.35 6.50
C ARG A 314 -18.76 0.54 5.12
N SER A 315 -17.89 -0.36 4.68
CA SER A 315 -17.23 -0.26 3.36
C SER A 315 -18.23 -0.42 2.23
N GLU A 316 -19.17 -1.35 2.37
CA GLU A 316 -20.25 -1.54 1.39
C GLU A 316 -21.19 -0.33 1.35
N ALA A 317 -21.50 0.27 2.50
CA ALA A 317 -22.30 1.50 2.55
C ALA A 317 -21.58 2.71 1.92
N LEU A 318 -20.26 2.80 2.07
CA LEU A 318 -19.46 3.92 1.55
C LEU A 318 -19.13 3.79 0.07
N TYR A 319 -18.80 2.59 -0.39
CA TYR A 319 -18.23 2.34 -1.71
C TYR A 319 -19.12 1.50 -2.63
N GLY A 320 -20.22 0.96 -2.10
CA GLY A 320 -21.10 0.05 -2.81
C GLY A 320 -20.58 -1.39 -2.85
N PRO A 321 -21.38 -2.30 -3.44
CA PRO A 321 -20.96 -3.69 -3.64
C PRO A 321 -19.87 -3.77 -4.72
N LEU A 322 -19.01 -4.78 -4.60
CA LEU A 322 -18.02 -5.06 -5.64
C LEU A 322 -18.67 -5.73 -6.86
N PRO A 323 -18.18 -5.45 -8.09
CA PRO A 323 -18.60 -6.16 -9.29
C PRO A 323 -18.41 -7.66 -9.14
N THR A 324 -19.46 -8.44 -9.40
CA THR A 324 -19.46 -9.89 -9.21
C THR A 324 -18.70 -10.65 -10.31
N GLU A 325 -18.41 -10.01 -11.45
CA GLU A 325 -17.73 -10.61 -12.60
C GLU A 325 -16.72 -9.63 -13.25
N ARG A 326 -15.52 -10.12 -13.60
CA ARG A 326 -14.64 -9.41 -14.54
C ARG A 326 -15.31 -9.42 -15.91
N ARG A 327 -15.61 -8.23 -16.48
CA ARG A 327 -15.84 -8.12 -17.93
C ARG A 327 -14.63 -8.74 -18.64
N PRO A 328 -14.84 -9.67 -19.61
CA PRO A 328 -13.76 -10.15 -20.45
C PRO A 328 -13.05 -8.94 -21.08
N VAL A 329 -11.72 -8.90 -20.96
CA VAL A 329 -10.92 -7.96 -21.74
C VAL A 329 -11.14 -8.36 -23.20
N GLU A 330 -11.86 -7.53 -23.96
CA GLU A 330 -11.93 -7.69 -25.41
C GLU A 330 -10.50 -7.68 -25.93
N ALA A 331 -10.03 -8.83 -26.39
CA ALA A 331 -8.79 -8.93 -27.13
C ALA A 331 -8.97 -8.07 -28.39
N SER A 332 -8.27 -6.94 -28.43
CA SER A 332 -8.06 -6.17 -29.66
C SER A 332 -7.44 -7.12 -30.68
N SER A 333 -8.27 -7.61 -31.60
CA SER A 333 -7.85 -8.36 -32.77
C SER A 333 -7.21 -7.36 -33.75
N GLU A 334 -5.94 -7.04 -33.52
CA GLU A 334 -5.11 -6.55 -34.61
C GLU A 334 -4.87 -7.70 -35.58
N THR A 335 -5.56 -7.60 -36.70
CA THR A 335 -5.42 -8.41 -37.89
C THR A 335 -4.03 -8.21 -38.48
N ALA A 336 -3.16 -9.21 -38.36
CA ALA A 336 -1.97 -9.32 -39.18
C ALA A 336 -2.37 -9.73 -40.62
N PRO A 337 -1.88 -9.08 -41.68
CA PRO A 337 -2.04 -9.58 -43.03
C PRO A 337 -0.89 -10.56 -43.34
N GLY A 338 -1.23 -11.84 -43.45
CA GLY A 338 -0.33 -12.86 -44.00
C GLY A 338 -1.11 -13.73 -44.97
N GLY A 339 -0.69 -13.81 -46.23
CA GLY A 339 -1.35 -14.68 -47.19
C GLY A 339 -0.89 -14.51 -48.63
N VAL A 340 0.35 -14.90 -48.90
CA VAL A 340 0.79 -15.33 -50.23
C VAL A 340 -0.17 -16.41 -50.73
N VAL A 341 -0.77 -16.20 -51.91
CA VAL A 341 -1.48 -17.25 -52.66
C VAL A 341 -0.61 -17.65 -53.84
N THR A 342 -0.05 -18.86 -53.74
CA THR A 342 0.44 -19.63 -54.86
C THR A 342 -0.71 -20.47 -55.43
N GLY A 343 -0.80 -20.57 -56.76
CA GLY A 343 -1.31 -21.79 -57.40
C GLY A 343 -2.33 -21.67 -58.55
N SER A 344 -1.78 -21.73 -59.77
CA SER A 344 -2.18 -22.66 -60.86
C SER A 344 -3.35 -22.34 -61.81
N GLY A 345 -3.06 -22.52 -63.11
CA GLY A 345 -3.99 -22.62 -64.24
C GLY A 345 -3.42 -21.99 -65.53
N ALA A 346 -2.51 -22.66 -66.25
CA ALA A 346 -2.76 -23.60 -67.37
C ALA A 346 -3.16 -22.93 -68.71
N HIS A 347 -2.32 -23.16 -69.74
CA HIS A 347 -2.57 -23.16 -71.21
C HIS A 347 -3.06 -21.84 -71.87
N ALA A 348 -2.74 -21.45 -73.10
CA ALA A 348 -1.97 -21.94 -74.25
C ALA A 348 -1.56 -20.66 -75.04
N GLY A 349 -0.43 -20.62 -75.75
CA GLY A 349 -0.39 -20.93 -77.19
C GLY A 349 -0.17 -19.65 -78.02
N GLU A 350 0.65 -19.76 -79.06
CA GLU A 350 0.83 -18.82 -80.19
C GLU A 350 1.57 -17.51 -79.85
N GLY A 351 2.56 -17.01 -80.59
CA GLY A 351 3.18 -17.39 -81.86
C GLY A 351 3.99 -16.19 -82.38
N SER A 352 5.11 -16.49 -83.05
CA SER A 352 5.70 -15.71 -84.15
C SER A 352 6.32 -14.33 -83.88
N GLY A 353 7.60 -14.18 -84.24
CA GLY A 353 8.25 -12.89 -84.47
C GLY A 353 9.75 -12.94 -84.26
#